data_AF-A0A951JVU2-F1
#
_entry.id   AF-A0A951JVU2-F1
#
_cell.length_a   1.000
_cell.length_b   1.000
_cell.length_c   1.000
_cell.angle_alpha   90.00
_cell.angle_beta   90.00
_cell.angle_gamma   90.00
#
_symmetry.space_group_name_H-M   'P 1'
#
loop_
_entity.id
_entity.type
_entity.pdbx_description
1 polymer ?
#
loop_
_entity_poly.entity_id
_entity_poly.type
_entity_poly.pdbx_seq_one_letter_code
_entity_poly.pdbx_strand_id
1 'polypeptide(L)'
;MGRRWCDHVEPATATVECGGAHHRLSWRGGHVVVEDHDLGAERTMRALGAETPTCLRILTQWRQLHTWATSTELFAQMRSRLGDEQLLGPGDLRTPHELALLLTWERAWQMSSYFGEGHERLLQAQLQARALEPVRRHVGVWADRLGCRQSPSVEVKILRPGQEPRVVGAIDRFTARATAAFGVRWVLEVWARGLALVDDALVLKLVPSPRALRASAVRWEPRAGGEARPEVASVTLGRRPDGSWARSWDG
;
A
#
# COMPACT_ATOMS: atom_id res chain seq x y z
N MET A 1 21.21 5.51 8.85
CA MET A 1 20.04 4.66 9.17
C MET A 1 19.04 4.79 8.04
N GLY A 2 18.59 3.68 7.44
CA GLY A 2 17.52 3.73 6.44
C GLY A 2 16.19 4.14 7.08
N ARG A 3 15.35 4.89 6.34
CA ARG A 3 13.98 5.20 6.78
C ARG A 3 13.21 3.91 7.00
N ARG A 4 12.46 3.80 8.10
CA ARG A 4 11.56 2.68 8.34
C ARG A 4 10.36 2.82 7.42
N TRP A 5 9.76 1.69 7.05
CA TRP A 5 8.58 1.66 6.19
C TRP A 5 7.38 2.43 6.79
N CYS A 6 7.33 2.58 8.11
CA CYS A 6 6.24 3.24 8.81
C CYS A 6 6.47 4.75 9.01
N ASP A 7 7.65 5.29 8.64
CA ASP A 7 8.00 6.71 8.90
C ASP A 7 7.08 7.69 8.16
N HIS A 8 6.33 7.23 7.15
CA HIS A 8 5.42 8.03 6.34
C HIS A 8 3.97 7.59 6.46
N VAL A 9 3.67 6.62 7.32
CA VAL A 9 2.29 6.27 7.65
C VAL A 9 1.87 7.24 8.75
N GLU A 10 0.85 8.04 8.48
CA GLU A 10 0.34 9.01 9.45
C GLU A 10 -0.09 8.29 10.73
N PRO A 11 0.20 8.87 11.92
CA PRO A 11 -0.37 8.37 13.16
C PRO A 11 -1.89 8.39 13.08
N ALA A 12 -2.52 7.33 13.55
CA ALA A 12 -3.97 7.17 13.55
C ALA A 12 -4.45 6.82 14.95
N THR A 13 -5.65 7.24 15.32
CA THR A 13 -6.27 6.89 16.60
C THR A 13 -7.71 6.51 16.37
N ALA A 14 -8.16 5.46 17.03
CA ALA A 14 -9.56 5.03 17.01
C ALA A 14 -10.04 4.70 18.42
N THR A 15 -11.34 4.81 18.63
CA THR A 15 -12.00 4.46 19.89
C THR A 15 -12.68 3.11 19.78
N VAL A 16 -12.65 2.33 20.87
CA VAL A 16 -13.36 1.04 20.99
C VAL A 16 -14.10 0.96 22.31
N GLU A 17 -15.26 0.31 22.29
CA GLU A 17 -15.99 -0.01 23.51
C GLU A 17 -15.30 -1.17 24.24
N CYS A 18 -15.03 -0.96 25.53
CA CYS A 18 -14.25 -1.87 26.37
C CYS A 18 -14.80 -1.84 27.80
N GLY A 19 -15.61 -2.84 28.16
CA GLY A 19 -16.17 -2.96 29.51
C GLY A 19 -17.11 -1.80 29.90
N GLY A 20 -17.87 -1.27 28.93
CA GLY A 20 -18.79 -0.14 29.15
C GLY A 20 -18.14 1.26 29.09
N ALA A 21 -16.81 1.33 28.87
CA ALA A 21 -16.09 2.57 28.62
C ALA A 21 -15.59 2.64 27.17
N HIS A 22 -15.23 3.84 26.70
CA HIS A 22 -14.58 4.05 25.40
C HIS A 22 -13.08 4.22 25.60
N HIS A 23 -12.30 3.30 25.04
CA HIS A 23 -10.84 3.32 25.11
C HIS A 23 -10.25 3.68 23.75
N ARG A 24 -9.04 4.24 23.76
CA ARG A 24 -8.28 4.69 22.60
C ARG A 24 -7.19 3.68 22.24
N LEU A 25 -7.16 3.38 20.96
CA LEU A 25 -6.11 2.62 20.30
C LEU A 25 -5.40 3.55 19.33
N SER A 26 -4.08 3.66 19.41
CA SER A 26 -3.28 4.50 18.52
C SER A 26 -2.30 3.67 17.70
N TRP A 27 -2.11 4.03 16.44
CA TRP A 27 -1.00 3.58 15.61
C TRP A 27 0.08 4.66 15.61
N ARG A 28 1.29 4.31 16.04
CA ARG A 28 2.44 5.20 15.96
C ARG A 28 3.71 4.40 15.76
N GLY A 29 4.63 4.90 14.92
CA GLY A 29 5.96 4.29 14.75
C GLY A 29 5.94 2.79 14.39
N GLY A 30 4.96 2.32 13.62
CA GLY A 30 4.88 0.92 13.20
C GLY A 30 4.21 -0.04 14.19
N HIS A 31 3.58 0.45 15.26
CA HIS A 31 2.95 -0.38 16.27
C HIS A 31 1.62 0.20 16.76
N VAL A 32 0.73 -0.69 17.21
CA VAL A 32 -0.48 -0.33 17.95
C VAL A 32 -0.17 -0.17 19.42
N VAL A 33 -0.70 0.90 20.01
CA VAL A 33 -0.68 1.20 21.44
C VAL A 33 -2.10 1.23 21.96
N VAL A 34 -2.29 0.63 23.14
CA VAL A 34 -3.52 0.71 23.91
C VAL A 34 -3.27 1.77 24.99
N GLU A 35 -3.85 2.96 24.83
CA GLU A 35 -3.47 4.13 25.65
C GLU A 35 -4.05 4.07 27.07
N ASP A 36 -5.22 3.43 27.23
CA ASP A 36 -6.00 3.46 28.48
C ASP A 36 -5.81 2.18 29.33
N HIS A 37 -4.77 1.40 29.08
CA HIS A 37 -4.46 0.19 29.86
C HIS A 37 -2.98 0.15 30.28
N ASP A 38 -2.73 -0.22 31.55
CA ASP A 38 -1.42 -0.69 31.99
C ASP A 38 -1.26 -2.16 31.60
N LEU A 39 -0.48 -2.42 30.56
CA LEU A 39 -0.26 -3.77 30.03
C LEU A 39 0.35 -4.74 31.06
N GLY A 40 1.06 -4.24 32.07
CA GLY A 40 1.59 -5.05 33.17
C GLY A 40 0.48 -5.50 34.11
N ALA A 41 -0.33 -4.55 34.60
CA ALA A 41 -1.46 -4.83 35.47
C ALA A 41 -2.47 -5.79 34.80
N GLU A 42 -2.77 -5.56 33.53
CA GLU A 42 -3.69 -6.40 32.75
C GLU A 42 -3.22 -7.85 32.60
N ARG A 43 -1.90 -8.05 32.42
CA ARG A 43 -1.34 -9.41 32.39
C ARG A 43 -1.51 -10.12 33.73
N THR A 44 -1.29 -9.41 34.84
CA THR A 44 -1.50 -9.96 36.19
C THR A 44 -2.96 -10.32 36.41
N MET A 45 -3.89 -9.41 36.07
CA MET A 45 -5.34 -9.66 36.21
C MET A 45 -5.77 -10.89 35.39
N ARG A 46 -5.28 -11.02 34.15
CA ARG A 46 -5.54 -12.20 33.33
C ARG A 46 -4.98 -13.49 33.94
N ALA A 47 -3.78 -13.44 34.53
CA ALA A 47 -3.20 -14.60 35.22
C ALA A 47 -4.03 -15.02 36.44
N LEU A 48 -4.75 -14.09 37.06
CA LEU A 48 -5.71 -14.32 38.14
C LEU A 48 -7.11 -14.75 37.64
N GLY A 49 -7.30 -14.96 36.34
CA GLY A 49 -8.55 -15.45 35.77
C GLY A 49 -9.53 -14.37 35.29
N ALA A 50 -9.13 -13.09 35.26
CA ALA A 50 -9.96 -12.04 34.69
C ALA A 50 -10.15 -12.21 33.17
N GLU A 51 -11.31 -11.78 32.66
CA GLU A 51 -11.57 -11.73 31.22
C GLU A 51 -10.65 -10.73 30.52
N THR A 52 -10.24 -11.04 29.29
CA THR A 52 -9.37 -10.15 28.51
C THR A 52 -10.17 -9.00 27.89
N PRO A 53 -9.88 -7.73 28.20
CA PRO A 53 -10.57 -6.58 27.63
C PRO A 53 -10.47 -6.51 26.10
N THR A 54 -11.49 -5.93 25.44
CA THR A 54 -11.59 -5.81 23.98
C THR A 54 -10.34 -5.18 23.36
N CYS A 55 -9.81 -4.11 23.95
CA CYS A 55 -8.58 -3.45 23.49
C CYS A 55 -7.38 -4.40 23.41
N LEU A 56 -7.23 -5.26 24.43
CA LEU A 56 -6.13 -6.22 24.48
C LEU A 56 -6.35 -7.38 23.52
N ARG A 57 -7.60 -7.80 23.29
CA ARG A 57 -7.92 -8.79 22.24
C ARG A 57 -7.49 -8.26 20.88
N ILE A 58 -7.82 -7.01 20.55
CA ILE A 58 -7.40 -6.35 19.31
C ILE A 58 -5.88 -6.29 19.22
N LEU A 59 -5.19 -5.81 20.27
CA LEU A 59 -3.72 -5.75 20.30
C LEU A 59 -3.07 -7.13 20.13
N THR A 60 -3.60 -8.17 20.78
CA THR A 60 -3.11 -9.54 20.65
C THR A 60 -3.32 -10.05 19.23
N GLN A 61 -4.49 -9.86 18.64
CA GLN A 61 -4.78 -10.25 17.27
C GLN A 61 -3.84 -9.55 16.29
N TRP A 62 -3.63 -8.24 16.48
CA TRP A 62 -2.71 -7.45 15.67
C TRP A 62 -1.29 -8.01 15.73
N ARG A 63 -0.80 -8.30 16.94
CA ARG A 63 0.53 -8.91 17.12
C ARG A 63 0.59 -10.27 16.43
N GLN A 64 -0.39 -11.15 16.65
CA GLN A 64 -0.44 -12.49 16.07
C GLN A 64 -0.39 -12.45 14.53
N LEU A 65 -1.13 -11.53 13.91
CA LEU A 65 -1.13 -11.35 12.46
C LEU A 65 0.25 -10.99 11.91
N HIS A 66 1.07 -10.28 12.69
CA HIS A 66 2.42 -9.88 12.29
C HIS A 66 3.54 -10.82 12.73
N THR A 67 3.29 -11.73 13.68
CA THR A 67 4.38 -12.52 14.26
C THR A 67 5.02 -13.44 13.23
N TRP A 68 4.27 -14.22 12.43
CA TRP A 68 4.77 -14.94 11.25
C TRP A 68 3.63 -15.35 10.33
N ALA A 69 3.90 -15.35 9.01
CA ALA A 69 3.09 -15.79 7.87
C ALA A 69 1.73 -16.43 8.23
N THR A 70 0.80 -15.63 8.75
CA THR A 70 -0.60 -16.04 8.89
C THR A 70 -0.96 -16.69 7.56
N SER A 71 -1.28 -17.98 7.59
CA SER A 71 -1.60 -18.68 6.34
C SER A 71 -2.73 -17.89 5.68
N THR A 72 -2.75 -17.82 4.35
CA THR A 72 -3.83 -17.12 3.66
C THR A 72 -5.19 -17.68 3.99
N GLU A 73 -5.22 -18.98 4.29
CA GLU A 73 -6.36 -19.65 4.86
C GLU A 73 -6.74 -19.08 6.23
N LEU A 74 -5.81 -18.97 7.18
CA LEU A 74 -6.08 -18.37 8.49
C LEU A 74 -6.53 -16.90 8.35
N PHE A 75 -5.91 -16.13 7.45
CA PHE A 75 -6.33 -14.75 7.19
C PHE A 75 -7.75 -14.69 6.59
N ALA A 76 -8.06 -15.54 5.62
CA ALA A 76 -9.39 -15.63 5.02
C ALA A 76 -10.43 -16.10 6.03
N GLN A 77 -10.10 -17.06 6.89
CA GLN A 77 -10.95 -17.54 7.99
C GLN A 77 -11.17 -16.44 9.04
N MET A 78 -10.14 -15.68 9.40
CA MET A 78 -10.28 -14.55 10.31
C MET A 78 -11.15 -13.46 9.70
N ARG A 79 -10.95 -13.16 8.41
CA ARG A 79 -11.75 -12.16 7.67
C ARG A 79 -13.22 -12.57 7.58
N SER A 80 -13.50 -13.83 7.30
CA SER A 80 -14.88 -14.32 7.21
C SER A 80 -15.58 -14.36 8.57
N ARG A 81 -14.86 -14.66 9.65
CA ARG A 81 -15.42 -14.72 11.01
C ARG A 81 -15.64 -13.36 11.66
N LEU A 82 -14.68 -12.44 11.48
CA LEU A 82 -14.67 -11.14 12.17
C LEU A 82 -15.28 -10.03 11.30
N GLY A 83 -15.32 -10.20 9.98
CA GLY A 83 -15.61 -9.10 9.05
C GLY A 83 -14.43 -8.14 8.91
N ASP A 84 -14.48 -7.28 7.90
CA ASP A 84 -13.37 -6.37 7.55
C ASP A 84 -13.08 -5.35 8.67
N GLU A 85 -14.10 -4.83 9.33
CA GLU A 85 -13.94 -3.80 10.37
C GLU A 85 -13.23 -4.34 11.62
N GLN A 86 -13.57 -5.55 12.08
CA GLN A 86 -12.95 -6.12 13.27
C GLN A 86 -11.56 -6.71 12.96
N LEU A 87 -11.35 -7.22 11.74
CA LEU A 87 -10.05 -7.77 11.35
C LEU A 87 -9.00 -6.66 11.17
N LEU A 88 -9.35 -5.59 10.46
CA LEU A 88 -8.42 -4.52 10.11
C LEU A 88 -8.32 -3.45 11.20
N GLY A 89 -9.20 -3.51 12.19
CA GLY A 89 -9.26 -2.56 13.28
C GLY A 89 -10.18 -1.38 12.94
N PRO A 90 -10.62 -0.66 13.98
CA PRO A 90 -11.63 0.37 13.86
C PRO A 90 -11.11 1.61 13.10
N GLY A 91 -11.97 2.16 12.25
CA GLY A 91 -11.81 3.48 11.63
C GLY A 91 -10.43 3.72 11.02
N ASP A 92 -9.76 4.74 11.55
CA ASP A 92 -8.49 5.24 11.01
C ASP A 92 -7.31 4.26 11.14
N LEU A 93 -7.43 3.22 11.98
CA LEU A 93 -6.40 2.19 12.13
C LEU A 93 -6.35 1.21 10.95
N ARG A 94 -7.40 1.16 10.11
CA ARG A 94 -7.52 0.22 8.99
C ARG A 94 -6.33 0.31 8.03
N THR A 95 -6.02 1.51 7.54
CA THR A 95 -4.97 1.70 6.53
C THR A 95 -3.59 1.29 7.07
N PRO A 96 -3.13 1.78 8.24
CA PRO A 96 -1.89 1.30 8.84
C PRO A 96 -1.81 -0.22 9.02
N HIS A 97 -2.92 -0.86 9.41
CA HIS A 97 -2.97 -2.31 9.55
C HIS A 97 -2.75 -3.03 8.23
N GLU A 98 -3.49 -2.62 7.19
CA GLU A 98 -3.38 -3.21 5.85
C GLU A 98 -1.93 -3.10 5.35
N LEU A 99 -1.28 -1.95 5.53
CA LEU A 99 0.13 -1.77 5.15
C LEU A 99 1.07 -2.68 5.94
N ALA A 100 0.85 -2.81 7.25
CA ALA A 100 1.66 -3.69 8.09
C ALA A 100 1.51 -5.16 7.68
N LEU A 101 0.29 -5.60 7.32
CA LEU A 101 0.00 -6.95 6.84
C LEU A 101 0.69 -7.23 5.51
N LEU A 102 0.59 -6.31 4.55
CA LEU A 102 1.27 -6.42 3.26
C LEU A 102 2.78 -6.60 3.45
N LEU A 103 3.40 -5.84 4.35
CA LEU A 103 4.83 -5.98 4.64
C LEU A 103 5.17 -7.32 5.31
N THR A 104 4.35 -7.79 6.25
CA THR A 104 4.53 -9.13 6.86
C THR A 104 4.48 -10.22 5.78
N TRP A 105 3.53 -10.12 4.84
CA TRP A 105 3.43 -11.07 3.72
C TRP A 105 4.59 -10.96 2.74
N GLU A 106 5.05 -9.76 2.39
CA GLU A 106 6.23 -9.58 1.54
C GLU A 106 7.48 -10.20 2.19
N ARG A 107 7.70 -9.98 3.48
CA ARG A 107 8.81 -10.61 4.23
C ARG A 107 8.69 -12.13 4.24
N ALA A 108 7.49 -12.64 4.46
CA ALA A 108 7.24 -14.09 4.37
C ALA A 108 7.55 -14.62 2.97
N TRP A 109 7.19 -13.89 1.92
CA TRP A 109 7.51 -14.22 0.52
C TRP A 109 9.02 -14.23 0.27
N GLN A 110 9.77 -13.26 0.82
CA GLN A 110 11.22 -13.21 0.69
C GLN A 110 11.92 -14.37 1.41
N MET A 111 11.43 -14.78 2.57
CA MET A 111 12.09 -15.78 3.42
C MET A 111 11.73 -17.23 3.07
N SER A 112 10.69 -17.48 2.27
CA SER A 112 10.10 -18.81 2.17
C SER A 112 9.73 -19.23 0.74
N SER A 113 10.07 -20.48 0.42
CA SER A 113 9.55 -21.21 -0.75
C SER A 113 8.05 -21.55 -0.62
N TYR A 114 7.45 -21.42 0.57
CA TYR A 114 6.04 -21.73 0.86
C TYR A 114 5.09 -20.55 0.64
N PHE A 115 5.48 -19.54 -0.13
CA PHE A 115 4.54 -18.53 -0.59
C PHE A 115 3.68 -19.12 -1.73
N GLY A 116 2.58 -19.74 -1.35
CA GLY A 116 1.69 -20.42 -2.29
C GLY A 116 0.86 -19.46 -3.15
N GLU A 117 0.20 -20.01 -4.16
CA GLU A 117 -0.70 -19.27 -5.07
C GLU A 117 -1.82 -18.50 -4.35
N GLY A 118 -2.21 -18.93 -3.15
CA GLY A 118 -3.18 -18.20 -2.33
C GLY A 118 -2.67 -16.83 -1.87
N HIS A 119 -1.40 -16.74 -1.48
CA HIS A 119 -0.82 -15.48 -0.99
C HIS A 119 -0.55 -14.52 -2.13
N GLU A 120 -0.09 -15.04 -3.26
CA GLU A 120 0.08 -14.25 -4.48
C GLU A 120 -1.25 -13.63 -4.92
N ARG A 121 -2.35 -14.42 -4.96
CA ARG A 121 -3.69 -13.91 -5.31
C ARG A 121 -4.19 -12.83 -4.35
N LEU A 122 -3.99 -13.01 -3.04
CA LEU A 122 -4.40 -12.01 -2.05
C LEU A 122 -3.59 -10.72 -2.18
N LEU A 123 -2.27 -10.81 -2.32
CA LEU A 123 -1.43 -9.64 -2.56
C LEU A 123 -1.77 -8.96 -3.89
N GLN A 124 -2.00 -9.74 -4.95
CA GLN A 124 -2.44 -9.26 -6.25
C GLN A 124 -3.74 -8.46 -6.14
N ALA A 125 -4.74 -8.98 -5.43
CA ALA A 125 -6.00 -8.28 -5.22
C ALA A 125 -5.81 -6.97 -4.45
N GLN A 126 -4.99 -6.98 -3.39
CA GLN A 126 -4.67 -5.78 -2.61
C GLN A 126 -3.92 -4.74 -3.44
N LEU A 127 -2.97 -5.17 -4.26
CA LEU A 127 -2.23 -4.29 -5.15
C LEU A 127 -3.15 -3.70 -6.22
N GLN A 128 -3.97 -4.53 -6.86
CA GLN A 128 -4.90 -4.11 -7.90
C GLN A 128 -5.91 -3.08 -7.38
N ALA A 129 -6.45 -3.27 -6.18
CA ALA A 129 -7.35 -2.31 -5.54
C ALA A 129 -6.75 -0.90 -5.38
N ARG A 130 -5.42 -0.79 -5.28
CA ARG A 130 -4.70 0.47 -5.05
C ARG A 130 -4.07 1.06 -6.31
N ALA A 131 -3.64 0.21 -7.23
CA ALA A 131 -2.89 0.62 -8.41
C ALA A 131 -3.76 0.77 -9.67
N LEU A 132 -4.90 0.07 -9.76
CA LEU A 132 -5.69 0.05 -10.99
C LEU A 132 -6.15 1.45 -11.42
N GLU A 133 -6.67 2.23 -10.47
CA GLU A 133 -7.19 3.56 -10.79
C GLU A 133 -6.08 4.58 -11.14
N PRO A 134 -4.97 4.70 -10.38
CA PRO A 134 -3.83 5.52 -10.79
C PRO A 134 -3.29 5.17 -12.18
N VAL A 135 -3.17 3.88 -12.50
CA VAL A 135 -2.68 3.44 -13.83
C VAL A 135 -3.70 3.77 -14.91
N ARG A 136 -4.99 3.49 -14.69
CA ARG A 136 -6.06 3.83 -15.64
C ARG A 136 -6.09 5.31 -15.95
N ARG A 137 -6.05 6.17 -14.92
CA ARG A 137 -6.02 7.62 -15.10
C ARG A 137 -4.79 8.09 -15.86
N HIS A 138 -3.60 7.56 -15.51
CA HIS A 138 -2.36 7.87 -16.22
C HIS A 138 -2.45 7.53 -17.72
N VAL A 139 -2.89 6.32 -18.05
CA VAL A 139 -3.02 5.86 -19.44
C VAL A 139 -4.11 6.66 -20.17
N GLY A 140 -5.23 6.95 -19.52
CA GLY A 140 -6.32 7.74 -20.09
C GLY A 140 -5.89 9.14 -20.51
N VAL A 141 -5.18 9.87 -19.63
CA VAL A 141 -4.66 11.21 -19.95
C VAL A 141 -3.75 11.19 -21.19
N TRP A 142 -2.93 10.16 -21.34
CA TRP A 142 -2.06 10.03 -22.52
C TRP A 142 -2.81 9.56 -23.76
N ALA A 143 -3.80 8.68 -23.61
CA ALA A 143 -4.70 8.28 -24.68
C ALA A 143 -5.42 9.50 -25.28
N ASP A 144 -5.95 10.38 -24.43
CA ASP A 144 -6.62 11.62 -24.85
C ASP A 144 -5.65 12.56 -25.58
N ARG A 145 -4.44 12.77 -25.01
CA ARG A 145 -3.40 13.61 -25.63
C ARG A 145 -2.95 13.11 -27.01
N LEU A 146 -2.96 11.80 -27.23
CA LEU A 146 -2.57 11.16 -28.49
C LEU A 146 -3.76 10.95 -29.44
N GLY A 147 -4.97 11.38 -29.06
CA GLY A 147 -6.18 11.25 -29.89
C GLY A 147 -6.68 9.82 -30.04
N CYS A 148 -6.41 8.94 -29.07
CA CYS A 148 -6.97 7.60 -29.03
C CYS A 148 -8.49 7.66 -28.78
N ARG A 149 -9.26 6.91 -29.57
CA ARG A 149 -10.73 6.91 -29.50
C ARG A 149 -11.33 5.83 -28.61
N GLN A 150 -10.51 4.92 -28.08
CA GLN A 150 -10.95 3.80 -27.26
C GLN A 150 -10.61 4.02 -25.79
N SER A 151 -11.46 3.48 -24.91
CA SER A 151 -11.16 3.43 -23.49
C SER A 151 -9.90 2.59 -23.23
N PRO A 152 -9.01 3.02 -22.33
CA PRO A 152 -7.76 2.32 -22.09
C PRO A 152 -8.01 0.96 -21.41
N SER A 153 -7.38 -0.09 -21.94
CA SER A 153 -7.34 -1.41 -21.32
C SER A 153 -6.11 -1.50 -20.43
N VAL A 154 -6.33 -1.58 -19.12
CA VAL A 154 -5.27 -1.60 -18.11
C VAL A 154 -5.31 -2.88 -17.30
N GLU A 155 -4.16 -3.51 -17.15
CA GLU A 155 -3.93 -4.65 -16.26
C GLU A 155 -2.87 -4.27 -15.20
N VAL A 156 -3.07 -4.76 -13.97
CA VAL A 156 -2.08 -4.64 -12.90
C VAL A 156 -1.60 -6.04 -12.53
N LYS A 157 -0.29 -6.23 -12.40
CA LYS A 157 0.35 -7.48 -11.97
C LYS A 157 1.20 -7.26 -10.74
N ILE A 158 1.27 -8.27 -9.90
CA ILE A 158 2.18 -8.30 -8.78
C ILE A 158 3.58 -8.72 -9.24
N LEU A 159 4.58 -8.06 -8.68
CA LEU A 159 5.97 -8.42 -8.80
C LEU A 159 6.42 -9.23 -7.59
N ARG A 160 7.31 -10.18 -7.84
CA ARG A 160 8.02 -10.88 -6.77
C ARG A 160 8.91 -9.90 -6.02
N PRO A 161 9.18 -10.14 -4.73
CA PRO A 161 10.08 -9.30 -3.97
C PRO A 161 11.44 -9.12 -4.67
N GLY A 162 11.94 -7.89 -4.68
CA GLY A 162 13.21 -7.53 -5.34
C GLY A 162 13.13 -7.25 -6.84
N GLN A 163 12.00 -7.52 -7.50
CA GLN A 163 11.80 -7.10 -8.90
C GLN A 163 11.46 -5.60 -8.98
N GLU A 164 11.95 -4.95 -10.01
CA GLU A 164 11.73 -3.53 -10.24
C GLU A 164 10.33 -3.26 -10.84
N PRO A 165 9.61 -2.24 -10.32
CA PRO A 165 8.31 -1.82 -10.87
C PRO A 165 8.46 -1.36 -12.32
N ARG A 166 7.49 -1.71 -13.16
CA ARG A 166 7.54 -1.40 -14.59
C ARG A 166 6.15 -1.25 -15.20
N VAL A 167 6.08 -0.52 -16.30
CA VAL A 167 4.89 -0.43 -17.16
C VAL A 167 5.30 -0.80 -18.56
N VAL A 168 4.54 -1.69 -19.17
CA VAL A 168 4.69 -2.08 -20.58
C VAL A 168 3.37 -1.83 -21.29
N GLY A 169 3.42 -1.49 -22.57
CA GLY A 169 2.21 -1.16 -23.32
C GLY A 169 2.47 -0.41 -24.60
N ALA A 170 1.38 0.07 -25.19
CA ALA A 170 1.36 0.91 -26.38
C ALA A 170 0.11 1.79 -26.36
N ILE A 171 0.24 3.02 -26.83
CA ILE A 171 -0.89 3.91 -27.12
C ILE A 171 -0.76 4.41 -28.55
N ASP A 172 -1.79 4.20 -29.37
CA ASP A 172 -1.93 4.77 -30.70
C ASP A 172 -3.35 5.36 -30.86
N ARG A 173 -3.70 5.83 -32.06
CA ARG A 173 -5.02 6.46 -32.34
C ARG A 173 -6.22 5.52 -32.16
N PHE A 174 -6.00 4.21 -32.14
CA PHE A 174 -7.04 3.19 -32.08
C PHE A 174 -7.02 2.39 -30.78
N THR A 175 -5.86 2.21 -30.16
CA THR A 175 -5.70 1.35 -28.99
C THR A 175 -4.88 2.03 -27.91
N ALA A 176 -5.30 1.87 -26.67
CA ALA A 176 -4.53 2.26 -25.49
C ALA A 176 -4.47 1.06 -24.55
N ARG A 177 -3.31 0.42 -24.43
CA ARG A 177 -3.12 -0.78 -23.59
C ARG A 177 -1.89 -0.62 -22.72
N ALA A 178 -2.03 -0.95 -21.44
CA ALA A 178 -0.91 -0.99 -20.51
C ALA A 178 -1.05 -2.12 -19.50
N THR A 179 0.07 -2.80 -19.22
CA THR A 179 0.23 -3.69 -18.08
C THR A 179 1.25 -3.06 -17.14
N ALA A 180 0.80 -2.70 -15.93
CA ALA A 180 1.66 -2.20 -14.88
C ALA A 180 1.98 -3.32 -13.90
N ALA A 181 3.24 -3.45 -13.50
CA ALA A 181 3.68 -4.44 -12.54
C ALA A 181 4.35 -3.76 -11.34
N PHE A 182 3.88 -4.07 -10.13
CA PHE A 182 4.37 -3.46 -8.88
C PHE A 182 4.61 -4.49 -7.79
N GLY A 183 5.56 -4.23 -6.90
CA GLY A 183 5.75 -4.99 -5.66
C GLY A 183 5.02 -4.37 -4.48
N VAL A 184 5.00 -5.05 -3.33
CA VAL A 184 4.42 -4.51 -2.08
C VAL A 184 5.10 -3.22 -1.65
N ARG A 185 6.43 -3.10 -1.85
CA ARG A 185 7.15 -1.85 -1.61
C ARG A 185 6.58 -0.64 -2.36
N TRP A 186 5.97 -0.80 -3.54
CA TRP A 186 5.31 0.32 -4.21
C TRP A 186 4.10 0.82 -3.42
N VAL A 187 3.29 -0.10 -2.88
CA VAL A 187 2.14 0.26 -2.04
C VAL A 187 2.61 1.03 -0.81
N LEU A 188 3.66 0.52 -0.16
CA LEU A 188 4.23 1.13 1.03
C LEU A 188 4.86 2.47 0.71
N GLU A 189 5.78 2.56 -0.25
CA GLU A 189 6.64 3.73 -0.43
C GLU A 189 6.01 4.82 -1.31
N VAL A 190 5.10 4.46 -2.22
CA VAL A 190 4.51 5.38 -3.20
C VAL A 190 3.04 5.62 -2.89
N TRP A 191 2.20 4.59 -2.92
CA TRP A 191 0.75 4.75 -2.76
C TRP A 191 0.36 5.31 -1.40
N ALA A 192 0.90 4.74 -0.31
CA ALA A 192 0.58 5.18 1.05
C ALA A 192 0.99 6.64 1.34
N ARG A 193 1.83 7.24 0.50
CA ARG A 193 2.24 8.64 0.59
C ARG A 193 1.41 9.59 -0.28
N GLY A 194 0.38 9.09 -0.95
CA GLY A 194 -0.38 9.84 -1.94
C GLY A 194 0.42 10.18 -3.20
N LEU A 195 1.45 9.39 -3.52
CA LEU A 195 2.37 9.67 -4.64
C LEU A 195 2.13 8.80 -5.87
N ALA A 196 1.12 7.93 -5.87
CA ALA A 196 0.88 7.01 -6.99
C ALA A 196 0.73 7.75 -8.33
N LEU A 197 0.09 8.92 -8.32
CA LEU A 197 -0.08 9.78 -9.48
C LEU A 197 0.22 11.23 -9.10
N VAL A 198 1.20 11.86 -9.76
CA VAL A 198 1.56 13.27 -9.54
C VAL A 198 1.54 13.99 -10.89
N ASP A 199 0.70 15.02 -11.04
CA ASP A 199 0.50 15.74 -12.32
C ASP A 199 0.36 14.78 -13.52
N ASP A 200 -0.51 13.78 -13.37
CA ASP A 200 -0.76 12.69 -14.32
C ASP A 200 0.45 11.78 -14.65
N ALA A 201 1.58 11.88 -13.94
CA ALA A 201 2.68 10.92 -14.06
C ALA A 201 2.52 9.82 -13.01
N LEU A 202 2.51 8.57 -13.48
CA LEU A 202 2.48 7.38 -12.64
C LEU A 202 3.87 7.17 -12.04
N VAL A 203 3.98 7.28 -10.72
CA VAL A 203 5.25 7.09 -10.00
C VAL A 203 5.48 5.60 -9.76
N LEU A 204 6.66 5.11 -10.14
CA LEU A 204 7.05 3.71 -9.99
C LEU A 204 7.87 3.43 -8.73
N LYS A 205 8.77 4.34 -8.35
CA LYS A 205 9.58 4.19 -7.14
C LYS A 205 10.14 5.54 -6.71
N LEU A 206 10.41 5.66 -5.42
CA LEU A 206 11.13 6.80 -4.86
C LEU A 206 12.63 6.53 -4.90
N VAL A 207 13.40 7.55 -5.24
CA VAL A 207 14.86 7.50 -5.27
C VAL A 207 15.37 8.27 -4.05
N PRO A 208 16.20 7.66 -3.19
CA PRO A 208 16.80 8.36 -2.06
C PRO A 208 17.56 9.60 -2.53
N SER A 209 17.25 10.75 -1.95
CA SER A 209 17.94 12.00 -2.22
C SER A 209 17.87 12.90 -0.98
N PRO A 210 18.99 13.53 -0.59
CA PRO A 210 19.04 14.35 0.63
C PRO A 210 18.38 15.71 0.47
N ARG A 211 18.29 16.23 -0.76
CA ARG A 211 17.88 17.62 -1.04
C ARG A 211 16.45 17.76 -1.56
N ALA A 212 15.94 16.73 -2.24
CA ALA A 212 14.64 16.75 -2.87
C ALA A 212 14.06 15.34 -2.95
N LEU A 213 12.73 15.21 -2.95
CA LEU A 213 12.09 13.92 -3.17
C LEU A 213 12.19 13.57 -4.65
N ARG A 214 13.09 12.66 -5.01
CA ARG A 214 13.21 12.17 -6.39
C ARG A 214 12.43 10.87 -6.57
N ALA A 215 11.96 10.63 -7.77
CA ALA A 215 11.25 9.41 -8.14
C ALA A 215 11.54 9.02 -9.58
N SER A 216 11.30 7.75 -9.93
CA SER A 216 11.15 7.37 -11.34
C SER A 216 9.66 7.28 -11.67
N ALA A 217 9.25 7.91 -12.75
CA ALA A 217 7.86 7.96 -13.18
C ALA A 217 7.73 7.58 -14.65
N VAL A 218 6.53 7.18 -15.06
CA VAL A 218 6.22 6.82 -16.45
C VAL A 218 5.77 8.06 -17.22
N ARG A 219 6.34 8.22 -18.42
CA ARG A 219 5.80 9.05 -19.51
C ARG A 219 5.61 8.19 -20.74
N TRP A 220 4.86 8.67 -21.71
CA TRP A 220 4.70 7.98 -22.99
C TRP A 220 5.43 8.76 -24.06
N GLU A 221 6.39 8.10 -24.71
CA GLU A 221 7.21 8.72 -25.75
C GLU A 221 6.73 8.25 -27.13
N PRO A 222 6.26 9.17 -27.99
CA PRO A 222 5.91 8.86 -29.37
C PRO A 222 7.09 8.25 -30.13
N ARG A 223 6.80 7.21 -30.93
CA ARG A 223 7.76 6.56 -31.83
C ARG A 223 7.39 6.84 -33.28
N ALA A 224 8.33 6.58 -34.18
CA ALA A 224 8.05 6.58 -35.61
C ALA A 224 6.91 5.59 -35.90
N GLY A 225 5.85 6.05 -36.58
CA GLY A 225 4.63 5.26 -36.81
C GLY A 225 3.42 5.66 -35.96
N GLY A 226 3.54 6.66 -35.08
CA GLY A 226 2.40 7.21 -34.33
C GLY A 226 1.98 6.39 -33.11
N GLU A 227 2.73 5.35 -32.77
CA GLU A 227 2.61 4.60 -31.52
C GLU A 227 3.48 5.25 -30.45
N ALA A 228 2.95 5.46 -29.25
CA ALA A 228 3.72 5.86 -28.07
C ALA A 228 4.00 4.65 -27.17
N ARG A 229 5.19 4.62 -26.58
CA ARG A 229 5.65 3.56 -25.66
C ARG A 229 5.94 4.14 -24.28
N PRO A 230 5.69 3.39 -23.19
CA PRO A 230 6.02 3.88 -21.87
C PRO A 230 7.54 3.96 -21.72
N GLU A 231 8.01 5.08 -21.20
CA GLU A 231 9.40 5.34 -20.85
C GLU A 231 9.47 5.73 -19.38
N VAL A 232 10.42 5.12 -18.67
CA VAL A 232 10.69 5.46 -17.27
C VAL A 232 11.72 6.58 -17.24
N ALA A 233 11.33 7.72 -16.70
CA ALA A 233 12.19 8.88 -16.56
C ALA A 233 12.26 9.34 -15.09
N SER A 234 13.33 10.06 -14.76
CA SER A 234 13.50 10.63 -13.42
C SER A 234 12.70 11.91 -13.27
N VAL A 235 12.08 12.08 -12.10
CA VAL A 235 11.35 13.29 -11.73
C VAL A 235 11.78 13.77 -10.36
N THR A 236 11.76 15.08 -10.19
CA THR A 236 11.81 15.74 -8.90
C THR A 236 10.38 16.08 -8.46
N LEU A 237 10.00 15.67 -7.25
CA LEU A 237 8.68 15.90 -6.66
C LEU A 237 8.77 17.02 -5.60
N GLY A 238 7.91 18.02 -5.73
CA GLY A 238 7.78 19.13 -4.78
C GLY A 238 6.37 19.22 -4.21
N ARG A 239 6.20 19.76 -3.01
CA ARG A 239 4.88 20.12 -2.49
C ARG A 239 4.51 21.53 -2.95
N ARG A 240 3.27 21.69 -3.41
CA ARG A 240 2.62 22.97 -3.68
C ARG A 240 2.14 23.62 -2.36
N PRO A 241 1.82 24.93 -2.38
CA PRO A 241 1.28 25.63 -1.21
C PRO A 241 -0.02 25.02 -0.64
N ASP A 242 -0.83 24.39 -1.48
CA ASP A 242 -2.07 23.69 -1.11
C ASP A 242 -1.84 22.28 -0.53
N GLY A 243 -0.58 21.87 -0.40
CA GLY A 243 -0.18 20.55 0.08
C GLY A 243 -0.16 19.46 -0.98
N SER A 244 -0.65 19.72 -2.21
CA SER A 244 -0.59 18.77 -3.32
C SER A 244 0.85 18.53 -3.78
N TRP A 245 1.10 17.40 -4.42
CA TRP A 245 2.38 17.15 -5.08
C TRP A 245 2.40 17.74 -6.49
N ALA A 246 3.57 18.24 -6.89
CA ALA A 246 3.92 18.65 -8.24
C ALA A 246 5.18 17.91 -8.71
N ARG A 247 5.32 17.71 -10.02
CA ARG A 247 6.53 17.12 -10.61
C ARG A 247 7.28 18.09 -11.51
N SER A 248 8.59 17.90 -11.58
CA SER A 248 9.46 18.42 -12.62
C SER A 248 10.24 17.25 -13.21
N TRP A 249 10.25 17.10 -14.53
CA TRP A 249 11.13 16.12 -15.17
C TRP A 249 12.59 16.57 -15.04
N ASP A 250 13.47 15.61 -14.81
CA ASP A 250 14.89 15.85 -14.97
C ASP A 250 15.19 15.84 -16.49
N GLY A 251 15.83 16.90 -16.98
CA GLY A 251 16.17 17.07 -18.40
C GLY A 251 17.26 16.13 -18.89
#